data_AF-L0JBQ5-F1
#
_entry.id   AF-L0JBQ5-F1
#
_cell.length_a   1.000
_cell.length_b   1.000
_cell.length_c   1.000
_cell.angle_alpha   90.00
_cell.angle_beta   90.00
_cell.angle_gamma   90.00
#
_symmetry.space_group_name_H-M   'P 1'
#
loop_
_entity.id
_entity.type
_entity.pdbx_description
1 polymer ?
#
loop_
_entity_poly.entity_id
_entity_poly.type
_entity_poly.pdbx_seq_one_letter_code
_entity_poly.pdbx_strand_id
1 'polypeptide(L)'
;MQCCKSVNLRSRDKRNGLKSLFLEFYPGYRDPETMELRRRRALGMYIYAQPQTAAEKEYNRQIMEKAETIRIQVYLEVLNERYGFFSKDKMKESFLPYFEEQLRKTNTKSLSSYGKATLL
;
A
#
# COMPACT_ATOMS: atom_id res chain seq x y z
N MET A 1 1.60 -13.43 -7.89
CA MET A 1 2.42 -12.26 -7.50
C MET A 1 3.36 -12.70 -6.39
N GLN A 2 4.67 -12.47 -6.51
CA GLN A 2 5.60 -12.70 -5.39
C GLN A 2 5.35 -11.58 -4.36
N CYS A 3 4.62 -11.90 -3.29
CA CYS A 3 4.52 -11.04 -2.13
C CYS A 3 5.84 -11.11 -1.35
N CYS A 4 6.42 -9.96 -1.00
CA CYS A 4 7.56 -9.96 -0.10
C CYS A 4 7.14 -10.57 1.25
N LYS A 5 8.02 -11.33 1.89
CA LYS A 5 7.70 -12.09 3.11
C LYS A 5 8.29 -11.44 4.35
N SER A 6 9.43 -10.79 4.22
CA SER A 6 10.11 -10.11 5.32
C SER A 6 10.48 -8.68 4.95
N VAL A 7 10.39 -7.80 5.95
CA VAL A 7 10.76 -6.40 5.91
C VAL A 7 11.70 -6.15 7.09
N ASN A 8 12.99 -5.93 6.79
CA ASN A 8 14.02 -5.74 7.80
C ASN A 8 14.58 -4.31 7.74
N LEU A 9 14.75 -3.67 8.89
CA LEU A 9 15.48 -2.41 8.98
C LEU A 9 16.97 -2.71 9.00
N ARG A 10 17.71 -2.11 8.07
CA ARG A 10 19.18 -2.21 8.00
C ARG A 10 19.81 -0.83 7.89
N SER A 11 21.12 -0.80 8.10
CA SER A 11 21.93 0.39 7.95
C SER A 11 23.14 0.13 7.06
N ARG A 12 23.64 1.19 6.42
CA ARG A 12 24.88 1.18 5.63
C ARG A 12 25.72 2.39 5.99
N ASP A 13 27.02 2.18 6.16
CA ASP A 13 27.97 3.27 6.40
C ASP A 13 28.05 4.23 5.21
N LYS A 14 28.15 5.53 5.54
CA LYS A 14 28.42 6.61 4.60
C LYS A 14 29.79 7.23 4.91
N ARG A 15 30.35 7.93 3.91
CA ARG A 15 31.67 8.57 3.99
C ARG A 15 31.80 9.63 5.10
N ASN A 16 30.70 10.14 5.62
CA ASN A 16 30.67 11.25 6.59
C ASN A 16 30.51 10.80 8.05
N GLY A 17 30.86 9.55 8.40
CA GLY A 17 30.70 9.05 9.77
C GLY A 17 29.25 8.82 10.19
N LEU A 18 28.31 8.85 9.24
CA LEU A 18 26.90 8.51 9.46
C LEU A 18 26.58 7.13 8.87
N LYS A 19 25.52 6.52 9.35
CA LYS A 19 24.87 5.36 8.73
C LYS A 19 23.52 5.78 8.16
N SER A 20 23.26 5.39 6.92
CA SER A 20 21.97 5.56 6.27
C SER A 20 21.08 4.37 6.57
N LEU A 21 19.85 4.63 7.01
CA LEU A 21 18.85 3.60 7.27
C LEU A 21 18.04 3.27 6.00
N PHE A 22 17.73 1.99 5.81
CA PHE A 22 16.93 1.49 4.70
C PHE A 22 16.17 0.23 5.08
N LEU A 23 15.06 -0.03 4.40
CA LEU A 23 14.32 -1.28 4.48
C LEU A 23 14.84 -2.26 3.45
N GLU A 24 15.04 -3.51 3.85
CA GLU A 24 15.35 -4.64 2.98
C GLU A 24 14.15 -5.59 2.90
N PHE A 25 13.78 -5.97 1.68
CA PHE A 25 12.64 -6.82 1.36
C PHE A 25 13.11 -8.17 0.82
N TYR A 26 12.62 -9.26 1.40
CA TYR A 26 12.91 -10.61 0.91
C TYR A 26 11.67 -11.53 0.88
N PRO A 27 11.35 -12.20 -0.25
CA PRO A 27 11.85 -11.88 -1.59
C PRO A 27 11.51 -10.42 -1.95
N GLY A 28 12.20 -9.84 -2.95
CA GLY A 28 11.88 -8.49 -3.42
C GLY A 28 10.45 -8.40 -3.96
N TYR A 29 9.88 -7.19 -3.97
CA TYR A 29 8.56 -6.94 -4.56
C TYR A 29 8.71 -6.22 -5.90
N ARG A 30 7.70 -6.33 -6.77
CA ARG A 30 7.63 -5.50 -7.97
C ARG A 30 6.93 -4.19 -7.64
N ASP A 31 7.58 -3.09 -7.96
CA ASP A 31 6.98 -1.77 -7.86
C ASP A 31 5.76 -1.70 -8.80
N PRO A 32 4.56 -1.32 -8.33
CA PRO A 32 3.36 -1.34 -9.16
C PRO A 32 3.39 -0.30 -10.28
N GLU A 33 4.18 0.77 -10.15
CA GLU A 33 4.29 1.83 -11.15
C GLU A 33 5.38 1.52 -12.17
N THR A 34 6.58 1.13 -11.71
CA THR A 34 7.73 0.91 -12.60
C THR A 34 7.91 -0.54 -13.04
N MET A 35 7.20 -1.47 -12.40
CA MET A 35 7.31 -2.93 -12.59
C MET A 35 8.70 -3.52 -12.27
N GLU A 36 9.62 -2.71 -11.73
CA GLU A 36 10.96 -3.12 -11.36
C GLU A 36 10.98 -3.95 -10.07
N LEU A 37 11.89 -4.93 -10.00
CA LEU A 37 12.11 -5.72 -8.80
C LEU A 37 12.91 -4.91 -7.77
N ARG A 38 12.24 -4.45 -6.72
CA ARG A 38 12.87 -3.69 -5.63
C ARG A 38 13.14 -4.60 -4.43
N ARG A 39 14.37 -4.53 -3.93
CA ARG A 39 14.82 -5.23 -2.71
C ARG A 39 15.17 -4.30 -1.56
N ARG A 40 15.37 -3.01 -1.86
CA ARG A 40 15.77 -2.00 -0.86
C ARG A 40 15.01 -0.70 -1.08
N ARG A 41 14.57 -0.08 0.01
CA ARG A 41 13.97 1.26 0.04
C ARG A 41 14.73 2.10 1.06
N ALA A 42 15.39 3.17 0.61
CA ALA A 42 16.05 4.11 1.51
C ALA A 42 14.99 4.88 2.31
N LEU A 43 15.25 5.12 3.61
CA LEU A 43 14.36 5.89 4.48
C LEU A 43 14.68 7.38 4.51
N GLY A 44 15.85 7.79 3.98
CA GLY A 44 16.34 9.18 4.12
C GLY A 44 16.72 9.56 5.56
N MET A 45 16.77 8.58 6.46
CA MET A 45 17.15 8.77 7.86
C MET A 45 18.62 8.40 8.08
N TYR A 46 19.29 9.17 8.94
CA TYR A 46 20.71 9.01 9.23
C TYR A 46 20.94 8.98 10.74
N ILE A 47 21.86 8.11 11.15
CA ILE A 47 22.34 8.00 12.53
C ILE A 47 23.86 8.14 12.55
N TYR A 48 24.44 8.56 13.68
CA TYR A 48 25.88 8.57 13.86
C TYR A 48 26.42 7.14 13.88
N ALA A 49 27.49 6.86 13.11
CA ALA A 49 28.10 5.53 13.07
C ALA A 49 28.78 5.18 14.41
N GLN A 50 29.33 6.19 15.09
CA GLN A 50 30.02 6.10 16.37
C GLN A 50 29.62 7.27 17.27
N PRO A 51 28.42 7.24 17.91
CA PRO A 51 27.97 8.32 18.78
C PRO A 51 28.82 8.39 20.06
N GLN A 52 29.46 9.55 20.30
CA GLN A 52 30.32 9.79 21.45
C GLN A 52 29.57 10.48 22.58
N THR A 53 28.77 11.50 22.24
CA THR A 53 28.06 12.31 23.24
C THR A 53 26.72 11.71 23.64
N ALA A 54 26.20 12.08 24.81
CA ALA A 54 24.86 11.68 25.24
C ALA A 54 23.77 12.17 24.25
N ALA A 55 23.93 13.38 23.70
CA ALA A 55 23.03 13.94 22.71
C ALA A 55 23.02 13.12 21.40
N GLU A 56 24.18 12.68 20.91
CA GLU A 56 24.28 11.83 19.71
C GLU A 56 23.65 10.45 19.92
N LYS A 57 23.83 9.87 21.12
CA LYS A 57 23.18 8.60 21.49
C LYS A 57 21.66 8.72 21.54
N GLU A 58 21.16 9.79 22.15
CA GLU A 58 19.73 10.07 22.22
C GLU A 58 19.13 10.38 20.84
N TYR A 59 19.84 11.14 20.00
CA TYR A 59 19.46 11.34 18.61
C TYR A 59 19.35 10.01 17.86
N ASN A 60 20.36 9.14 17.96
CA ASN A 60 20.33 7.81 17.34
C ASN A 60 19.13 6.99 17.83
N ARG A 61 18.84 7.02 19.14
CA ARG A 61 17.68 6.32 19.73
C ARG A 61 16.37 6.77 19.10
N GLN A 62 16.12 8.09 19.04
CA GLN A 62 14.90 8.65 18.47
C GLN A 62 14.73 8.34 16.98
N ILE A 63 15.83 8.41 16.20
CA ILE A 63 15.79 8.10 14.78
C ILE A 63 15.55 6.60 14.54
N MET A 64 16.18 5.74 15.32
CA MET A 64 15.96 4.29 15.25
C MET A 64 14.52 3.92 15.61
N GLU A 65 13.94 4.55 16.63
CA GLU A 65 12.53 4.35 17.03
C GLU A 65 11.58 4.72 15.89
N LYS A 66 11.78 5.89 15.25
CA LYS A 66 11.00 6.32 14.08
C LYS A 66 11.15 5.35 12.91
N ALA A 67 12.37 4.89 12.64
CA ALA A 67 12.64 3.95 11.56
C ALA A 67 11.97 2.58 11.79
N GLU A 68 11.94 2.12 13.04
CA GLU A 68 11.23 0.90 13.43
C GLU A 68 9.71 1.05 13.28
N THR A 69 9.14 2.21 13.65
CA THR A 69 7.71 2.48 13.40
C THR A 69 7.37 2.33 11.91
N ILE A 70 8.20 2.90 11.03
CA ILE A 70 8.00 2.77 9.57
C ILE A 70 8.12 1.31 9.13
N ARG A 71 9.13 0.57 9.63
CA ARG A 71 9.27 -0.87 9.31
C ARG A 71 8.03 -1.66 9.71
N ILE A 72 7.48 -1.40 10.90
CA ILE A 72 6.27 -2.05 11.40
C ILE A 72 5.07 -1.73 10.51
N GLN A 73 4.86 -0.46 10.16
CA GLN A 73 3.78 -0.04 9.27
C GLN A 73 3.85 -0.75 7.92
N VAL A 74 5.02 -0.74 7.27
CA VAL A 74 5.24 -1.41 5.98
C VAL A 74 5.06 -2.93 6.12
N TYR A 75 5.51 -3.53 7.21
CA TYR A 75 5.29 -4.96 7.45
C TYR A 75 3.80 -5.31 7.59
N LEU A 76 3.02 -4.47 8.29
CA LEU A 76 1.57 -4.64 8.40
C LEU A 76 0.89 -4.50 7.04
N GLU A 77 1.28 -3.54 6.21
CA GLU A 77 0.78 -3.40 4.82
C GLU A 77 1.04 -4.68 4.02
N VAL A 78 2.27 -5.21 4.07
CA VAL A 78 2.66 -6.45 3.40
C VAL A 78 1.84 -7.65 3.88
N LEU A 79 1.59 -7.75 5.19
CA LEU A 79 0.72 -8.80 5.75
C LEU A 79 -0.71 -8.62 5.25
N ASN A 80 -1.26 -7.41 5.31
CA ASN A 80 -2.62 -7.11 4.89
C ASN A 80 -2.85 -7.45 3.41
N GLU A 81 -1.92 -7.12 2.53
CA GLU A 81 -1.97 -7.49 1.11
C GLU A 81 -1.84 -9.00 0.90
N ARG A 82 -0.95 -9.65 1.65
CA ARG A 82 -0.73 -11.10 1.55
C ARG A 82 -1.96 -11.90 1.98
N TYR A 83 -2.64 -11.46 3.04
CA TYR A 83 -3.77 -12.17 3.62
C TYR A 83 -5.13 -11.59 3.20
N GLY A 84 -5.16 -10.51 2.41
CA GLY A 84 -6.39 -9.92 1.90
C GLY A 84 -7.35 -9.38 2.98
N PHE A 85 -6.87 -9.14 4.21
CA PHE A 85 -7.71 -8.81 5.36
C PHE A 85 -8.49 -7.50 5.22
N PHE A 86 -8.08 -6.62 4.29
CA PHE A 86 -8.91 -5.51 3.84
C PHE A 86 -9.61 -5.92 2.54
N SER A 87 -10.89 -6.19 2.69
CA SER A 87 -11.83 -6.59 1.64
C SER A 87 -11.69 -5.74 0.38
N LYS A 88 -10.96 -6.25 -0.62
CA LYS A 88 -11.24 -5.91 -2.02
C LYS A 88 -12.68 -6.26 -2.40
N ASP A 89 -13.32 -7.11 -1.59
CA ASP A 89 -14.71 -7.53 -1.73
C ASP A 89 -15.73 -6.42 -1.42
N LYS A 90 -15.35 -5.33 -0.71
CA LYS A 90 -16.25 -4.17 -0.52
C LYS A 90 -16.18 -3.12 -1.63
N MET A 91 -15.20 -3.20 -2.52
CA MET A 91 -15.01 -2.20 -3.59
C MET A 91 -15.30 -2.73 -5.00
N LYS A 92 -15.73 -4.01 -5.11
CA LYS A 92 -16.09 -4.67 -6.37
C LYS A 92 -17.55 -5.14 -6.44
N GLU A 93 -18.40 -4.74 -5.50
CA GLU A 93 -19.81 -4.57 -5.88
C GLU A 93 -19.83 -3.38 -6.83
N SER A 94 -19.76 -3.68 -8.13
CA SER A 94 -19.92 -2.68 -9.15
C SER A 94 -21.25 -1.98 -8.88
N PHE A 95 -21.20 -0.66 -8.76
CA PHE A 95 -22.40 0.18 -8.70
C PHE A 95 -23.30 -0.04 -9.93
N LEU A 96 -22.72 -0.50 -11.05
CA LEU A 96 -23.42 -0.77 -12.31
C LEU A 96 -24.52 -1.84 -12.19
N PRO A 97 -24.28 -3.10 -11.78
CA PRO A 97 -25.33 -4.09 -11.59
C PRO A 97 -26.49 -3.63 -10.71
N TYR A 98 -26.20 -2.94 -9.62
CA TYR A 98 -27.24 -2.35 -8.76
C TYR A 98 -28.06 -1.29 -9.52
N PHE A 99 -27.39 -0.39 -10.24
CA PHE A 99 -28.06 0.66 -11.03
C PHE A 99 -28.85 0.09 -12.21
N GLU A 100 -28.31 -0.91 -12.92
CA GLU A 100 -28.96 -1.65 -13.99
C GLU A 100 -30.21 -2.39 -13.48
N GLU A 101 -30.16 -2.99 -12.30
CA GLU A 101 -31.31 -3.64 -11.69
C GLU A 101 -32.41 -2.63 -11.34
N GLN A 102 -32.06 -1.44 -10.83
CA GLN A 102 -33.03 -0.37 -10.55
C GLN A 102 -33.62 0.25 -11.83
N LEU A 103 -32.81 0.40 -12.89
CA LEU A 103 -33.29 0.83 -14.21
C LEU A 103 -34.25 -0.20 -14.83
N ARG A 104 -33.97 -1.50 -14.66
CA ARG A 104 -34.86 -2.57 -15.14
C ARG A 104 -36.19 -2.62 -14.38
N LYS A 105 -36.18 -2.26 -13.09
CA LYS A 105 -37.38 -2.16 -12.24
C LYS A 105 -38.23 -0.92 -12.54
N THR A 106 -37.65 0.15 -13.09
CA THR A 106 -38.35 1.40 -13.45
C THR A 106 -38.86 1.39 -14.90
N ASN A 107 -38.18 0.71 -15.82
CA ASN A 107 -38.60 0.58 -17.24
C ASN A 107 -39.87 -0.25 -17.47
N THR A 108 -40.39 -0.97 -16.47
CA THR A 108 -41.65 -1.73 -16.60
C THR A 108 -42.90 -0.88 -16.36
N LYS A 109 -42.76 0.41 -15.98
CA LYS A 109 -43.91 1.30 -15.72
C LYS A 109 -44.13 2.40 -16.77
N SER A 110 -43.22 2.60 -17.73
CA SER A 110 -43.34 3.68 -18.73
C SER A 110 -43.82 3.25 -20.12
N LEU A 111 -43.92 1.95 -20.42
CA LEU A 111 -44.55 1.42 -21.65
C LEU A 111 -46.07 1.24 -21.52
N SER A 112 -46.70 2.10 -20.72
CA SER A 112 -48.15 2.13 -20.53
C SER A 112 -48.93 2.67 -21.75
N SER A 113 -48.41 3.57 -22.59
CA SER A 113 -49.36 4.61 -23.09
C SER A 113 -49.32 5.03 -24.56
N TYR A 114 -48.64 4.35 -25.49
CA TYR A 114 -48.66 4.78 -26.91
C TYR A 114 -48.68 3.61 -27.89
N GLY A 115 -49.77 3.49 -28.68
CA GLY A 115 -49.71 2.81 -29.98
C GLY A 115 -50.81 1.80 -30.35
N LYS A 116 -51.96 1.72 -29.66
CA LYS A 116 -53.17 1.13 -30.25
C LYS A 116 -53.94 2.19 -31.04
N ALA A 117 -53.58 2.39 -32.30
CA ALA A 117 -54.46 2.89 -33.37
C ALA A 117 -53.65 3.04 -34.66
N THR A 118 -53.91 2.20 -35.66
CA THR A 118 -54.30 2.61 -37.02
C THR A 118 -54.66 1.34 -37.79
N LEU A 119 -55.97 1.15 -37.97
CA LEU A 119 -56.59 0.34 -39.02
C LEU A 119 -56.39 1.07 -40.35
N LEU A 120 -55.91 0.37 -41.38
CA LEU A 120 -56.58 0.13 -42.67
C LEU A 120 -55.69 -0.78 -43.53
#